data_AF-A0A3L7X1L0-F1
#
_entry.id   AF-A0A3L7X1L0-F1
#
_cell.length_a   1.000
_cell.length_b   1.000
_cell.length_c   1.000
_cell.angle_alpha   90.00
_cell.angle_beta   90.00
_cell.angle_gamma   90.00
#
_symmetry.space_group_name_H-M   'P 1'
#
loop_
_entity.id
_entity.type
_entity.pdbx_description
1 polymer ?
#
loop_
_entity_poly.entity_id
_entity_poly.type
_entity_poly.pdbx_seq_one_letter_code
_entity_poly.pdbx_strand_id
1 'polypeptide(L)'
;FAPNRGLVGAWLRQRRNRRQLRRSAVLEALYRLALSHGDPGYAHPLGALRTVIPGVDVRHTLAALEDEGLAHNAGGDRWALTAAGVEQARRELGRFQRHGLDDLPALPFPIAASAAAPSEGMK
;
A
#
# COMPACT_ATOMS: atom_id res chain seq x y z
N PHE A 1 -35.68 3.48 25.65
CA PHE A 1 -34.70 2.63 24.96
C PHE A 1 -34.95 2.72 23.45
N ALA A 2 -34.00 3.26 22.67
CA ALA A 2 -34.14 3.40 21.22
C ALA A 2 -33.31 2.31 20.51
N PRO A 3 -33.91 1.29 19.88
CA PRO A 3 -33.19 0.09 19.38
C PRO A 3 -32.26 0.36 18.18
N ASN A 4 -32.38 1.52 17.52
CA ASN A 4 -31.73 1.76 16.23
C ASN A 4 -30.39 2.53 16.29
N ARG A 5 -29.93 2.99 17.47
CA ARG A 5 -28.64 3.69 17.58
C ARG A 5 -27.44 2.75 17.37
N GLY A 6 -27.61 1.47 17.67
CA GLY A 6 -26.57 0.44 17.49
C GLY A 6 -26.25 0.17 16.02
N LEU A 7 -27.25 0.15 15.14
CA LEU A 7 -27.11 -0.14 13.70
C LEU A 7 -26.37 0.99 12.96
N VAL A 8 -26.71 2.25 13.22
CA VAL A 8 -26.01 3.40 12.63
C VAL A 8 -24.55 3.44 13.08
N GLY A 9 -24.29 3.21 14.37
CA GLY A 9 -22.93 3.13 14.91
C GLY A 9 -22.12 1.97 14.32
N ALA A 10 -22.73 0.78 14.20
CA ALA A 10 -22.10 -0.38 13.57
C ALA A 10 -21.78 -0.14 12.10
N TRP A 11 -22.72 0.43 11.33
CA TRP A 11 -22.51 0.79 9.94
C TRP A 11 -21.40 1.84 9.76
N LEU A 12 -21.39 2.88 10.60
CA LEU A 12 -20.36 3.90 10.56
C LEU A 12 -18.97 3.34 10.89
N ARG A 13 -18.87 2.48 11.92
CA ARG A 13 -17.62 1.78 12.26
C ARG A 13 -17.16 0.89 11.10
N GLN A 14 -18.07 0.12 10.50
CA GLN A 14 -17.75 -0.76 9.37
C GLN A 14 -17.25 0.03 8.15
N ARG A 15 -17.85 1.19 7.87
CA ARG A 15 -17.40 2.08 6.80
C ARG A 15 -16.01 2.65 7.09
N ARG A 16 -15.73 3.03 8.34
CA ARG A 16 -14.41 3.52 8.78
C ARG A 16 -13.35 2.43 8.69
N ASN A 17 -13.62 1.23 9.19
CA ASN A 17 -12.70 0.10 9.10
C ASN A 17 -12.39 -0.24 7.63
N ARG A 18 -13.40 -0.28 6.75
CA ARG A 18 -13.18 -0.52 5.31
C ARG A 18 -12.29 0.54 4.67
N ARG A 19 -12.45 1.82 5.02
CA ARG A 19 -11.58 2.90 4.52
C ARG A 19 -10.15 2.73 5.01
N GLN A 20 -9.97 2.37 6.28
CA GLN A 20 -8.65 2.13 6.85
C GLN A 20 -7.95 0.95 6.17
N LEU A 21 -8.64 -0.17 5.99
CA LEU A 21 -8.09 -1.35 5.29
C LEU A 21 -7.67 -1.05 3.85
N ARG A 22 -8.48 -0.27 3.11
CA ARG A 22 -8.15 0.14 1.74
C ARG A 22 -6.89 1.01 1.69
N ARG A 23 -6.74 1.94 2.63
CA ARG A 23 -5.54 2.78 2.75
C ARG A 23 -4.30 1.94 3.02
N SER A 24 -4.38 1.07 4.02
CA SER A 24 -3.28 0.15 4.36
C SER A 24 -2.86 -0.71 3.17
N ALA A 25 -3.84 -1.26 2.43
CA ALA A 25 -3.55 -2.06 1.23
C ALA A 25 -2.79 -1.27 0.15
N VAL A 26 -3.24 -0.04 -0.18
CA VAL A 26 -2.59 0.81 -1.20
C VAL A 26 -1.19 1.22 -0.78
N LEU A 27 -1.02 1.58 0.49
CA LEU A 27 0.26 2.00 1.07
C LEU A 27 1.27 0.83 1.10
N GLU A 28 0.81 -0.38 1.44
CA GLU A 28 1.60 -1.60 1.39
C GLU A 28 2.01 -1.97 -0.04
N ALA A 29 1.08 -1.91 -1.00
CA ALA A 29 1.41 -2.24 -2.39
C ALA A 29 2.41 -1.26 -2.99
N LEU A 30 2.25 0.04 -2.75
CA LEU A 30 3.24 1.05 -3.14
C LEU A 30 4.62 0.74 -2.56
N TYR A 31 4.69 0.44 -1.25
CA TYR A 31 5.94 0.13 -0.59
C TYR A 31 6.60 -1.13 -1.16
N ARG A 32 5.85 -2.22 -1.34
CA ARG A 32 6.37 -3.47 -1.91
C ARG A 32 6.86 -3.29 -3.34
N LEU A 33 6.10 -2.57 -4.18
CA LEU A 33 6.50 -2.25 -5.54
C LEU A 33 7.76 -1.39 -5.57
N ALA A 34 7.90 -0.42 -4.65
CA ALA A 34 9.08 0.41 -4.54
C ALA A 34 10.32 -0.39 -4.09
N LEU A 35 10.15 -1.33 -3.15
CA LEU A 35 11.22 -2.25 -2.75
C LEU A 35 11.74 -3.11 -3.92
N SER A 36 10.90 -3.49 -4.88
CA SER A 36 11.34 -4.21 -6.08
C SER A 36 12.34 -3.42 -6.94
N HIS A 37 12.39 -2.09 -6.80
CA HIS A 37 13.34 -1.23 -7.50
C HIS A 37 14.52 -0.77 -6.63
N GLY A 38 14.58 -1.19 -5.35
CA GLY A 38 15.61 -0.76 -4.41
C GLY A 38 15.48 0.69 -3.94
N ASP A 39 14.48 1.43 -4.43
CA ASP A 39 14.20 2.82 -4.06
C ASP A 39 12.75 2.94 -3.55
N PRO A 40 12.54 3.18 -2.24
CA PRO A 40 11.22 3.39 -1.64
C PRO A 40 10.43 4.58 -2.21
N GLY A 41 11.10 5.53 -2.87
CA GLY A 41 10.52 6.69 -3.54
C GLY A 41 10.23 6.47 -5.03
N TYR A 42 10.46 5.27 -5.57
CA TYR A 42 10.22 5.00 -6.98
C TYR A 42 8.72 5.09 -7.31
N ALA A 43 8.39 5.93 -8.29
CA ALA A 43 6.99 6.16 -8.64
C ALA A 43 6.45 5.07 -9.58
N HIS A 44 5.28 4.55 -9.22
CA HIS A 44 4.60 3.47 -9.92
C HIS A 44 3.38 3.99 -10.67
N PRO A 45 3.10 3.46 -11.88
CA PRO A 45 1.90 3.84 -12.61
C PRO A 45 0.64 3.35 -11.88
N LEU A 46 -0.40 4.17 -11.87
CA LEU A 46 -1.71 3.86 -11.28
C LEU A 46 -2.26 2.52 -11.80
N GLY A 47 -1.99 2.19 -13.07
CA GLY A 47 -2.35 0.90 -13.68
C GLY A 47 -1.74 -0.29 -12.95
N ALA A 48 -0.46 -0.24 -12.57
CA ALA A 48 0.19 -1.32 -11.84
C ALA A 48 -0.45 -1.53 -10.46
N LEU A 49 -0.75 -0.44 -9.74
CA LEU A 49 -1.43 -0.52 -8.45
C LEU A 49 -2.84 -1.14 -8.56
N ARG A 50 -3.58 -0.83 -9.63
CA ARG A 50 -4.90 -1.43 -9.89
C ARG A 50 -4.83 -2.93 -10.18
N THR A 51 -3.74 -3.40 -10.79
CA THR A 51 -3.51 -4.83 -11.02
C THR A 51 -3.23 -5.57 -9.72
N VAL A 52 -2.45 -4.97 -8.81
CA VAL A 52 -2.11 -5.59 -7.52
C VAL A 52 -3.31 -5.59 -6.57
N ILE A 53 -4.14 -4.55 -6.59
CA ILE A 53 -5.29 -4.41 -5.68
C ILE A 53 -6.59 -4.17 -6.46
N PRO A 54 -7.18 -5.23 -7.05
CA PRO A 54 -8.44 -5.10 -7.76
C PRO A 54 -9.60 -4.74 -6.81
N GLY A 55 -10.57 -3.97 -7.32
CA GLY A 55 -11.79 -3.62 -6.58
C GLY A 55 -11.66 -2.50 -5.56
N VAL A 56 -10.47 -1.90 -5.42
CA VAL A 56 -10.25 -0.67 -4.64
C VAL A 56 -10.21 0.54 -5.57
N ASP A 57 -10.83 1.64 -5.13
CA ASP A 57 -10.66 2.94 -5.79
C ASP A 57 -9.27 3.51 -5.44
N VAL A 58 -8.27 3.02 -6.16
CA VAL A 58 -6.85 3.34 -5.94
C VAL A 58 -6.63 4.84 -6.07
N ARG A 59 -7.24 5.49 -7.08
CA ARG A 59 -7.07 6.93 -7.32
C ARG A 59 -7.60 7.76 -6.16
N HIS A 60 -8.82 7.50 -5.69
CA HIS A 60 -9.36 8.19 -4.51
C HIS A 60 -8.51 7.92 -3.26
N THR A 61 -7.99 6.71 -3.10
CA THR A 61 -7.18 6.36 -1.93
C THR A 61 -5.82 7.05 -1.97
N LEU A 62 -5.17 7.15 -3.13
CA LEU A 62 -3.92 7.88 -3.33
C LEU A 62 -4.07 9.38 -3.06
N ALA A 63 -5.16 9.99 -3.52
CA ALA A 63 -5.45 11.40 -3.21
C ALA A 63 -5.61 11.63 -1.70
N ALA A 64 -6.22 10.69 -0.97
CA ALA A 64 -6.30 10.78 0.48
C ALA A 64 -4.94 10.57 1.18
N LEU A 65 -4.07 9.72 0.63
CA LEU A 65 -2.71 9.54 1.13
C LEU A 65 -1.83 10.77 0.85
N GLU A 66 -2.09 11.49 -0.25
CA GLU A 66 -1.42 12.74 -0.59
C GLU A 66 -1.83 13.88 0.34
N ASP A 67 -3.12 14.03 0.62
CA ASP A 67 -3.62 14.97 1.63
C ASP A 67 -3.01 14.71 3.02
N GLU A 68 -2.72 13.45 3.34
CA GLU A 68 -2.05 13.02 4.57
C GLU A 68 -0.51 13.12 4.51
N GLY A 69 0.07 13.54 3.37
CA GLY A 69 1.51 13.68 3.18
C GLY A 69 2.28 12.34 3.10
N LEU A 70 1.58 11.23 2.85
CA LEU A 70 2.12 9.87 2.79
C LEU A 70 2.46 9.42 1.37
N ALA A 71 1.79 9.96 0.37
CA ALA A 71 2.09 9.73 -1.05
C ALA A 71 2.18 11.06 -1.78
N HIS A 72 2.75 11.07 -2.98
CA HIS A 72 2.72 12.22 -3.86
C HIS A 72 2.61 11.77 -5.31
N ASN A 73 1.96 12.58 -6.14
CA ASN A 73 1.98 12.40 -7.58
C ASN A 73 3.34 12.84 -8.13
N ALA A 74 4.07 11.90 -8.74
CA ALA A 74 5.39 12.15 -9.33
C ALA A 74 5.30 12.55 -10.82
N GLY A 75 4.12 12.95 -11.29
CA GLY A 75 3.81 13.30 -12.67
C GLY A 75 2.87 12.30 -13.34
N GLY A 76 1.83 12.82 -14.00
CA GLY A 76 0.84 12.04 -14.74
C GLY A 76 0.11 11.04 -13.85
N ASP A 77 0.07 9.78 -14.27
CA ASP A 77 -0.52 8.68 -13.51
C ASP A 77 0.48 7.96 -12.60
N ARG A 78 1.63 8.57 -12.27
CA ARG A 78 2.64 7.94 -11.41
C ARG A 78 2.59 8.45 -9.98
N TRP A 79 2.72 7.52 -9.04
CA TRP A 79 2.61 7.78 -7.61
C TRP A 79 3.75 7.15 -6.85
N ALA A 80 4.32 7.90 -5.91
CA ALA A 80 5.40 7.46 -5.04
C ALA A 80 5.05 7.71 -3.58
N LEU A 81 5.67 6.94 -2.68
CA LEU A 81 5.61 7.23 -1.25
C LEU A 81 6.51 8.40 -0.91
N THR A 82 6.09 9.21 0.05
CA THR A 82 6.98 10.12 0.75
C THR A 82 7.79 9.35 1.79
N ALA A 83 8.83 9.97 2.36
CA ALA A 83 9.54 9.39 3.50
C ALA A 83 8.61 9.04 4.68
N ALA A 84 7.59 9.89 4.93
CA ALA A 84 6.58 9.63 5.95
C ALA A 84 5.70 8.42 5.60
N GLY A 85 5.33 8.27 4.32
CA GLY A 85 4.59 7.12 3.81
C GLY A 85 5.36 5.81 3.95
N VAL A 86 6.66 5.82 3.67
CA VAL A 86 7.54 4.66 3.85
C VAL A 86 7.58 4.22 5.30
N GLU A 87 7.79 5.15 6.23
CA GLU A 87 7.81 4.84 7.66
C GLU A 87 6.45 4.33 8.17
N GLN A 88 5.36 4.89 7.66
CA GLN A 88 4.03 4.40 7.98
C GLN A 88 3.80 2.98 7.45
N ALA A 89 4.23 2.68 6.23
CA ALA A 89 4.10 1.35 5.64
C ALA A 89 4.85 0.31 6.46
N ARG A 90 6.07 0.63 6.88
CA ARG A 90 6.88 -0.23 7.76
C ARG A 90 6.18 -0.49 9.09
N ARG A 91 5.59 0.53 9.71
CA ARG A 91 4.83 0.39 10.97
C ARG A 91 3.60 -0.51 10.80
N GLU A 92 2.88 -0.37 9.70
CA GLU A 92 1.68 -1.18 9.43
C GLU A 92 2.06 -2.64 9.12
N LEU A 93 3.07 -2.89 8.29
CA LEU A 93 3.61 -4.23 8.01
C LEU A 93 4.09 -4.95 9.28
N GLY A 94 4.77 -4.24 10.19
CA GLY A 94 5.17 -4.79 11.49
C GLY A 94 4.00 -5.05 12.46
N ARG A 95 2.80 -4.49 12.21
CA ARG A 95 1.57 -4.85 12.92
C ARG A 95 0.92 -6.08 12.29
N PHE A 96 0.89 -6.18 10.95
CA PHE A 96 0.36 -7.35 10.24
C PHE A 96 1.15 -8.64 10.53
N GLN A 97 2.48 -8.56 10.60
CA GLN A 97 3.34 -9.70 10.93
C GLN A 97 3.11 -10.29 12.34
N ARG A 98 2.47 -9.54 13.25
CA ARG A 98 2.14 -10.00 14.61
C ARG A 98 0.79 -10.71 14.73
N HIS A 99 0.02 -10.84 13.64
CA HIS A 99 -1.37 -11.34 13.69
C HIS A 99 -1.71 -12.43 12.64
N GLY A 100 -0.70 -13.15 12.14
CA GLY A 100 -0.90 -14.31 11.26
C GLY A 100 -0.93 -13.94 9.77
N LEU A 101 0.08 -14.41 9.03
CA LEU A 101 0.14 -14.37 7.57
C LEU A 101 -0.44 -15.65 6.93
N ASP A 102 -1.23 -16.42 7.68
CA ASP A 102 -1.75 -17.73 7.27
C ASP A 102 -3.01 -17.65 6.38
N ASP A 103 -3.65 -16.47 6.28
CA ASP A 103 -4.98 -16.31 5.64
C ASP A 103 -5.01 -15.31 4.46
N LEU A 104 -3.87 -14.74 4.07
CA LEU A 104 -3.81 -13.99 2.81
C LEU A 104 -3.55 -14.97 1.66
N PRO A 105 -4.29 -14.91 0.54
CA PRO A 105 -3.88 -15.64 -0.65
C PRO A 105 -2.47 -15.15 -0.98
N ALA A 106 -1.51 -16.07 -0.96
CA ALA A 106 -0.16 -15.83 -1.43
C ALA A 106 -0.28 -15.19 -2.82
N LEU A 107 -0.09 -13.87 -2.91
CA LEU A 107 -0.05 -13.22 -4.21
C LEU A 107 1.15 -13.84 -4.95
N PRO A 108 0.95 -14.31 -6.18
CA PRO A 108 1.83 -15.29 -6.79
C PRO A 108 3.04 -14.60 -7.40
N PHE A 109 4.06 -14.19 -6.63
CA PHE A 109 5.40 -14.02 -7.20
C PHE A 109 6.49 -14.37 -6.19
N PRO A 110 7.48 -15.20 -6.58
CA PRO A 110 8.62 -15.49 -5.74
C PRO A 110 9.43 -14.22 -5.52
N ILE A 111 9.90 -14.05 -4.29
CA ILE A 111 10.98 -13.14 -3.94
C ILE A 111 12.23 -13.74 -4.59
N ALA A 112 12.42 -13.51 -5.89
CA ALA A 112 13.71 -13.68 -6.49
C ALA A 112 14.60 -12.63 -5.83
N ALA A 113 15.39 -13.09 -4.86
CA ALA A 113 16.68 -12.52 -4.57
C ALA A 113 17.40 -12.38 -5.92
N SER A 114 17.23 -11.23 -6.58
CA SER A 114 18.07 -10.85 -7.69
C SER A 114 19.42 -10.54 -7.07
N ALA A 115 20.23 -11.59 -7.03
CA ALA A 115 21.66 -11.50 -6.92
C ALA A 115 22.10 -10.33 -7.79
N ALA A 116 22.73 -9.35 -7.13
CA ALA A 116 23.59 -8.39 -7.77
C ALA A 116 24.58 -9.18 -8.63
N ALA A 117 24.32 -9.22 -9.94
CA ALA A 117 25.39 -9.37 -10.90
C ALA A 117 26.17 -8.04 -10.88
N PRO A 118 27.47 -8.05 -10.59
CA PRO A 118 28.28 -6.86 -10.76
C PRO A 118 28.35 -6.53 -12.25
N SER A 119 27.77 -5.40 -12.63
CA SER A 119 28.01 -4.78 -13.92
C SER A 119 29.49 -4.46 -14.05
N GLU A 120 30.05 -5.03 -15.11
CA GLU A 120 31.38 -4.92 -15.69
C GLU A 120 32.19 -3.63 -15.45
N GLY A 121 33.50 -3.84 -15.33
CA GLY A 121 34.40 -3.24 -16.31
C GLY A 121 35.50 -2.32 -15.78
N MET A 122 36.69 -2.52 -16.38
CA MET A 122 37.80 -1.56 -16.53
C MET A 122 38.97 -1.67 -15.53
N LYS A 123 39.86 -2.62 -15.74
CA LYS A 123 41.14 -2.45 -16.47
C LYS A 123 41.88 -3.78 -16.61
#